data_AF-M3AAW8-F1
#
_entry.id   AF-M3AAW8-F1
#
_cell.length_a   1.000
_cell.length_b   1.000
_cell.length_c   1.000
_cell.angle_alpha   90.00
_cell.angle_beta   90.00
_cell.angle_gamma   90.00
#
_symmetry.space_group_name_H-M   'P 1'
#
loop_
_entity.id
_entity.type
_entity.pdbx_description
1 polymer ?
#
loop_
_entity_poly.entity_id
_entity_poly.type
_entity_poly.pdbx_seq_one_letter_code
_entity_poly.pdbx_strand_id
1 'polypeptide(L)'
;MSRKNAQAKVETSSESAVAAGQDAPEAASIAATEPPRPLAGPSPIQAQVFADVVALMAASPPHKYLFLTDLEWLVMPPLMLGQCSLVRREGRPFAFVSWAFLGSEAAARMTQPQLRLRPADWKSGDEAWIIDVVAPFGGAEVALKEVKARTFADRKVKALQPAPDGKGLAVMEW
;
A
#
# COMPACT_ATOMS: atom_id res chain seq x y z
N MET A 1 21.65 74.80 -33.91
CA MET A 1 21.39 74.59 -35.34
C MET A 1 22.05 73.29 -35.78
N SER A 2 21.23 72.38 -36.32
CA SER A 2 21.49 71.20 -37.15
C SER A 2 22.87 70.53 -37.18
N ARG A 3 22.89 69.24 -36.85
CA ARG A 3 23.70 68.23 -37.56
C ARG A 3 22.85 67.01 -37.91
N LYS A 4 22.95 66.61 -39.18
CA LYS A 4 22.36 65.43 -39.85
C LYS A 4 23.14 64.15 -39.51
N ASN A 5 22.59 63.01 -39.97
CA ASN A 5 23.12 61.64 -40.10
C ASN A 5 22.68 60.68 -38.97
N ALA A 6 22.33 59.40 -39.18
CA ALA A 6 22.37 58.53 -40.35
C ALA A 6 21.40 57.33 -40.16
N GLN A 7 21.18 56.61 -41.26
CA GLN A 7 20.48 55.33 -41.38
C GLN A 7 20.92 54.26 -40.36
N ALA A 8 20.00 53.39 -39.94
CA ALA A 8 20.13 51.92 -40.03
C ALA A 8 18.90 51.20 -39.42
N LYS A 9 18.07 50.66 -40.31
CA LYS A 9 17.50 49.30 -40.32
C LYS A 9 17.55 48.50 -39.01
N VAL A 10 16.38 48.19 -38.45
CA VAL A 10 16.02 46.81 -38.05
C VAL A 10 14.50 46.67 -38.19
N GLU A 11 14.08 45.83 -39.13
CA GLU A 11 12.75 45.22 -39.13
C GLU A 11 12.61 44.37 -37.86
N THR A 12 11.62 44.66 -37.04
CA THR A 12 11.01 43.61 -36.22
C THR A 12 9.53 43.92 -36.17
N SER A 13 8.78 43.14 -36.94
CA SER A 13 7.33 43.16 -37.02
C SER A 13 6.71 43.10 -35.62
N SER A 14 6.14 44.21 -35.18
CA SER A 14 5.24 44.31 -34.05
C SER A 14 3.85 44.70 -34.54
N GLU A 15 2.84 44.16 -33.87
CA GLU A 15 1.40 44.46 -33.99
C GLU A 15 0.70 43.93 -35.24
N SER A 16 -0.55 43.44 -35.19
CA SER A 16 -1.48 43.11 -34.12
C SER A 16 -2.69 42.55 -34.86
N ALA A 17 -3.23 41.41 -34.46
CA ALA A 17 -4.64 41.06 -34.70
C ALA A 17 -5.03 39.91 -33.77
N VAL A 18 -5.32 40.30 -32.54
CA VAL A 18 -6.21 39.60 -31.62
C VAL A 18 -7.48 39.14 -32.35
N ALA A 19 -7.66 37.83 -32.47
CA ALA A 19 -8.97 37.22 -32.66
C ALA A 19 -9.30 36.48 -31.36
N ALA A 20 -10.18 37.09 -30.57
CA ALA A 20 -10.78 36.49 -29.40
C ALA A 20 -11.64 35.30 -29.83
N GLY A 21 -11.13 34.08 -29.62
CA GLY A 21 -11.91 32.86 -29.61
C GLY A 21 -12.18 32.47 -28.16
N GLN A 22 -13.38 32.78 -27.68
CA GLN A 22 -13.91 32.26 -26.43
C GLN A 22 -14.19 30.77 -26.60
N ASP A 23 -13.27 29.91 -26.19
CA ASP A 23 -13.54 28.49 -25.95
C ASP A 23 -13.16 28.17 -24.50
N ALA A 24 -14.04 28.58 -23.58
CA ALA A 24 -14.10 27.93 -22.27
C ALA A 24 -14.72 26.55 -22.50
N PRO A 25 -14.10 25.44 -22.05
CA PRO A 25 -14.72 24.15 -22.23
C PRO A 25 -15.98 24.11 -21.36
N GLU A 26 -17.12 24.04 -22.04
CA GLU A 26 -18.43 23.75 -21.48
C GLU A 26 -18.30 22.49 -20.61
N ALA A 27 -18.57 22.63 -19.31
CA ALA A 27 -18.56 21.54 -18.37
C ALA A 27 -19.58 20.51 -18.84
N ALA A 28 -19.10 19.47 -19.52
CA ALA A 28 -19.92 18.38 -20.01
C ALA A 28 -20.73 17.80 -18.85
N SER A 29 -22.03 18.05 -18.88
CA SER A 29 -23.01 17.47 -17.98
C SER A 29 -22.95 15.95 -18.12
N ILE A 30 -22.37 15.28 -17.14
CA ILE A 30 -22.45 13.83 -16.95
C ILE A 30 -23.90 13.46 -16.60
N ALA A 31 -24.77 13.43 -17.61
CA ALA A 31 -26.10 12.86 -17.51
C ALA A 31 -25.95 11.34 -17.31
N ALA A 32 -26.09 10.90 -16.06
CA ALA A 32 -26.01 9.49 -15.68
C ALA A 32 -27.27 8.74 -16.16
N THR A 33 -27.11 7.87 -17.16
CA THR A 33 -28.19 6.99 -17.67
C THR A 33 -28.33 5.67 -16.92
N GLU A 34 -27.57 5.46 -15.85
CA GLU A 34 -27.69 4.29 -14.99
C GLU A 34 -27.36 4.72 -13.55
N PRO A 35 -28.12 4.27 -12.52
CA PRO A 35 -27.75 4.54 -11.14
C PRO A 35 -26.31 4.05 -10.95
N PRO A 36 -25.39 4.87 -10.42
CA PRO A 36 -24.01 4.46 -10.25
C PRO A 36 -24.01 3.17 -9.45
N ARG A 37 -23.26 2.17 -9.93
CA ARG A 37 -23.03 0.94 -9.17
C ARG A 37 -22.70 1.35 -7.74
N PRO A 38 -23.35 0.75 -6.72
CA PRO A 38 -22.99 1.03 -5.34
C PRO A 38 -21.47 0.93 -5.22
N LEU A 39 -20.85 1.96 -4.66
CA LEU A 39 -19.41 1.97 -4.43
C LEU A 39 -19.09 0.87 -3.40
N ALA A 40 -18.91 -0.35 -3.90
CA ALA A 40 -18.43 -1.48 -3.12
C ALA A 40 -16.91 -1.27 -2.96
N GLY A 41 -16.55 -0.47 -1.97
CA GLY A 41 -15.17 -0.10 -1.65
C GLY A 41 -14.92 -0.13 -0.16
N PRO A 42 -13.65 -0.03 0.27
CA PRO A 42 -13.32 0.06 1.68
C PRO A 42 -14.01 1.27 2.31
N SER A 43 -14.45 1.11 3.57
CA SER A 43 -14.88 2.25 4.38
C SER A 43 -13.75 3.30 4.49
N PRO A 44 -14.06 4.58 4.80
CA PRO A 44 -13.03 5.62 4.94
C PRO A 44 -11.90 5.24 5.91
N ILE A 45 -12.22 4.54 7.00
CA ILE A 45 -11.23 4.04 7.96
C ILE A 45 -10.32 2.99 7.31
N GLN A 46 -10.90 2.03 6.58
CA GLN A 46 -10.11 1.02 5.87
C GLN A 46 -9.23 1.64 4.79
N ALA A 47 -9.73 2.65 4.06
CA ALA A 47 -8.94 3.38 3.07
C ALA A 47 -7.74 4.10 3.72
N GLN A 48 -7.94 4.73 4.88
CA GLN A 48 -6.86 5.36 5.63
C GLN A 48 -5.83 4.34 6.12
N VAL A 49 -6.28 3.22 6.69
CA VAL A 49 -5.37 2.15 7.15
C VAL A 49 -4.57 1.59 5.97
N PHE A 50 -5.21 1.36 4.82
CA PHE A 50 -4.52 0.91 3.61
C PHE A 50 -3.44 1.91 3.21
N ALA A 51 -3.77 3.20 3.12
CA ALA A 51 -2.79 4.24 2.78
C ALA A 51 -1.60 4.28 3.76
N ASP A 52 -1.85 4.16 5.06
CA ASP A 52 -0.81 4.12 6.09
C ASP A 52 0.11 2.89 5.92
N VAL A 53 -0.46 1.72 5.59
CA VAL A 53 0.32 0.50 5.31
C VAL A 53 1.16 0.66 4.06
N VAL A 54 0.62 1.25 2.99
CA VAL A 54 1.38 1.54 1.76
C VAL A 54 2.55 2.46 2.06
N ALA A 55 2.37 3.50 2.89
CA ALA A 55 3.45 4.40 3.29
C ALA A 55 4.56 3.65 4.07
N LEU A 56 4.20 2.76 4.99
CA LEU A 56 5.17 1.91 5.70
C LEU A 56 5.92 0.97 4.74
N MET A 57 5.21 0.34 3.80
CA MET A 57 5.80 -0.57 2.81
C MET A 57 6.76 0.17 1.86
N ALA A 58 6.42 1.38 1.43
CA ALA A 58 7.29 2.23 0.61
C ALA A 58 8.60 2.60 1.33
N ALA A 59 8.55 2.75 2.66
CA ALA A 59 9.73 3.00 3.49
C ALA A 59 10.52 1.73 3.85
N SER A 60 9.97 0.54 3.60
CA SER A 60 10.55 -0.74 4.00
C SER A 60 11.31 -1.39 2.85
N PRO A 61 12.65 -1.60 2.93
CA PRO A 61 13.45 -2.14 1.83
C PRO A 61 12.95 -3.48 1.24
N PRO A 62 12.46 -4.45 2.03
CA PRO A 62 11.89 -5.69 1.48
C PRO A 62 10.58 -5.50 0.70
N HIS A 63 9.86 -4.40 0.93
CA HIS A 63 8.48 -4.19 0.44
C HIS A 63 8.38 -3.09 -0.63
N LYS A 64 9.34 -2.17 -0.71
CA LYS A 64 9.26 -0.99 -1.59
C LYS A 64 9.24 -1.29 -3.10
N TYR A 65 9.51 -2.53 -3.49
CA TYR A 65 9.48 -3.00 -4.89
C TYR A 65 8.27 -3.90 -5.20
N LEU A 66 7.33 -4.04 -4.26
CA LEU A 66 6.08 -4.74 -4.52
C LEU A 66 5.25 -3.99 -5.56
N PHE A 67 4.58 -4.74 -6.43
CA PHE A 67 3.62 -4.17 -7.35
C PHE A 67 2.32 -3.83 -6.62
N LEU A 68 1.55 -2.89 -7.18
CA LEU A 68 0.23 -2.55 -6.64
C LEU A 68 -0.68 -3.79 -6.53
N THR A 69 -0.57 -4.72 -7.47
CA THR A 69 -1.28 -6.00 -7.46
C THR A 69 -0.86 -6.91 -6.31
N ASP A 70 0.35 -6.77 -5.75
CA ASP A 70 0.76 -7.56 -4.59
C ASP A 70 0.05 -7.06 -3.32
N LEU A 71 -0.23 -5.76 -3.23
CA LEU A 71 -0.94 -5.16 -2.10
C LEU A 71 -2.38 -5.67 -2.00
N GLU A 72 -3.03 -5.94 -3.14
CA GLU A 72 -4.37 -6.55 -3.18
C GLU A 72 -4.38 -7.92 -2.48
N TRP A 73 -3.28 -8.67 -2.50
CA TRP A 73 -3.23 -10.02 -1.91
C TRP A 73 -2.62 -10.03 -0.51
N LEU A 74 -1.73 -9.09 -0.21
CA LEU A 74 -1.01 -9.00 1.07
C LEU A 74 -1.74 -8.14 2.11
N VAL A 75 -2.44 -7.09 1.67
CA VAL A 75 -3.01 -6.07 2.58
C VAL A 75 -4.53 -6.16 2.64
N MET A 76 -5.21 -6.35 1.51
CA MET A 76 -6.68 -6.32 1.50
C MET A 76 -7.32 -7.47 2.29
N PRO A 77 -6.92 -8.74 2.13
CA PRO A 77 -7.54 -9.84 2.88
C PRO A 77 -7.45 -9.67 4.40
N PRO A 78 -6.28 -9.39 5.01
CA PRO A 78 -6.24 -9.22 6.46
C PRO A 78 -6.96 -7.95 6.92
N LEU A 79 -6.94 -6.88 6.12
CA LEU A 79 -7.67 -5.65 6.45
C LEU A 79 -9.18 -5.89 6.50
N MET A 80 -9.72 -6.64 5.53
CA MET A 80 -11.15 -6.99 5.49
C MET A 80 -11.54 -7.98 6.59
N LEU A 81 -10.64 -8.90 6.96
CA LEU A 81 -10.86 -9.90 8.00
C LEU A 81 -10.59 -9.39 9.42
N GLY A 82 -10.06 -8.17 9.58
CA GLY A 82 -9.56 -7.69 10.87
C GLY A 82 -8.35 -8.47 11.40
N GLN A 83 -7.63 -9.14 10.51
CA GLN A 83 -6.45 -9.96 10.80
C GLN A 83 -5.13 -9.20 10.57
N CYS A 84 -5.14 -7.91 10.91
CA CYS A 84 -3.94 -7.09 10.94
C CYS A 84 -3.99 -6.08 12.09
N SER A 85 -2.84 -5.55 12.44
CA SER A 85 -2.69 -4.47 13.39
C SER A 85 -1.75 -3.41 12.84
N LEU A 86 -2.24 -2.18 12.78
CA LEU A 86 -1.43 -0.99 12.53
C LEU A 86 -1.05 -0.39 13.88
N VAL A 87 0.23 -0.50 14.24
CA VAL A 87 0.78 0.03 15.48
C VAL A 87 1.19 1.48 15.25
N ARG A 88 0.70 2.37 16.12
CA ARG A 88 0.98 3.80 16.06
C ARG A 88 1.85 4.24 17.22
N ARG A 89 2.74 5.20 16.96
CA ARG A 89 3.52 5.91 17.96
C ARG A 89 3.36 7.40 17.72
N GLU A 90 2.98 8.15 18.76
CA GLU A 90 2.73 9.60 18.66
C GLU A 90 1.74 9.95 17.52
N GLY A 91 0.71 9.11 17.34
CA GLY A 91 -0.31 9.26 16.29
C GLY A 91 0.10 8.81 14.88
N ARG A 92 1.38 8.49 14.65
CA ARG A 92 1.90 8.10 13.32
C ARG A 92 2.03 6.58 13.20
N PRO A 93 1.76 5.99 12.02
CA PRO A 93 2.00 4.57 11.80
C PRO A 93 3.50 4.27 11.93
N PHE A 94 3.84 3.27 12.73
CA PHE A 94 5.23 2.87 13.00
C PHE A 94 5.51 1.45 12.54
N ALA A 95 4.55 0.54 12.72
CA ALA A 95 4.64 -0.83 12.26
C ALA A 95 3.28 -1.36 11.83
N PHE A 96 3.29 -2.32 10.91
CA PHE A 96 2.14 -3.10 10.49
C PHE A 96 2.45 -4.58 10.67
N VAL A 97 1.50 -5.34 11.19
CA VAL A 97 1.59 -6.79 11.33
C VAL A 97 0.31 -7.40 10.79
N SER A 98 0.44 -8.40 9.93
CA SER A 98 -0.70 -9.18 9.42
C SER A 98 -0.56 -10.66 9.79
N TRP A 99 -1.70 -11.33 9.92
CA TRP A 99 -1.74 -12.74 10.23
C TRP A 99 -2.88 -13.46 9.51
N ALA A 100 -2.75 -14.79 9.47
CA ALA A 100 -3.75 -15.68 8.93
C ALA A 100 -4.02 -16.84 9.88
N PHE A 101 -5.23 -17.39 9.79
CA PHE A 101 -5.58 -18.67 10.40
C PHE A 101 -5.75 -19.68 9.27
N LEU A 102 -4.69 -20.47 9.05
CA LEU A 102 -4.56 -21.36 7.91
C LEU A 102 -5.11 -22.75 8.23
N GLY A 103 -5.77 -23.36 7.25
CA GLY A 103 -6.01 -24.80 7.23
C GLY A 103 -4.75 -25.54 6.80
N SER A 104 -4.71 -26.86 7.03
CA SER A 104 -3.50 -27.68 6.83
C SER A 104 -2.95 -27.62 5.41
N GLU A 105 -3.81 -27.54 4.39
CA GLU A 105 -3.37 -27.42 2.98
C GLU A 105 -2.67 -26.08 2.73
N ALA A 106 -3.23 -24.96 3.21
CA ALA A 106 -2.63 -23.65 3.07
C ALA A 106 -1.34 -23.52 3.91
N ALA A 107 -1.34 -24.06 5.13
CA ALA A 107 -0.16 -24.09 6.00
C ALA A 107 1.00 -24.89 5.39
N ALA A 108 0.72 -26.04 4.77
CA ALA A 108 1.74 -26.85 4.10
C ALA A 108 2.41 -26.13 2.92
N ARG A 109 1.71 -25.18 2.28
CA ARG A 109 2.27 -24.37 1.21
C ARG A 109 3.20 -23.27 1.73
N MET A 110 3.15 -22.89 3.01
CA MET A 110 3.93 -21.75 3.56
C MET A 110 5.43 -21.91 3.37
N THR A 111 5.94 -23.13 3.34
CA THR A 111 7.38 -23.40 3.14
C THR A 111 7.78 -23.51 1.66
N GLN A 112 6.83 -23.36 0.73
CA GLN A 112 7.11 -23.46 -0.69
C GLN A 112 7.62 -22.12 -1.26
N PRO A 113 8.55 -22.16 -2.24
CA PRO A 113 8.99 -20.96 -2.94
C PRO A 113 7.81 -20.18 -3.57
N GLN A 114 7.91 -18.85 -3.57
CA GLN A 114 6.93 -17.94 -4.20
C GLN A 114 5.47 -18.11 -3.74
N LEU A 115 5.24 -18.57 -2.51
CA LEU A 115 3.88 -18.68 -2.00
C LEU A 115 3.19 -17.31 -1.99
N ARG A 116 1.97 -17.30 -2.54
CA ARG A 116 0.97 -16.25 -2.36
C ARG A 116 -0.28 -16.87 -1.76
N LEU A 117 -0.69 -16.42 -0.58
CA LEU A 117 -1.95 -16.83 0.02
C LEU A 117 -3.12 -16.30 -0.80
N ARG A 118 -4.07 -17.18 -1.12
CA ARG A 118 -5.34 -16.77 -1.73
C ARG A 118 -6.21 -16.09 -0.68
N PRO A 119 -7.12 -15.17 -1.04
CA PRO A 119 -8.02 -14.55 -0.06
C PRO A 119 -8.76 -15.56 0.83
N ALA A 120 -9.18 -16.70 0.26
CA ALA A 120 -9.83 -17.78 1.01
C ALA A 120 -8.92 -18.52 2.00
N ASP A 121 -7.59 -18.50 1.78
CA ASP A 121 -6.63 -19.18 2.65
C ASP A 121 -6.50 -18.46 4.00
N TRP A 122 -6.67 -17.13 4.04
CA TRP A 122 -6.40 -16.28 5.22
C TRP A 122 -7.19 -16.67 6.47
N LYS A 123 -8.35 -17.31 6.31
CA LYS A 123 -9.21 -17.79 7.41
C LYS A 123 -9.76 -19.19 7.10
N SER A 124 -8.87 -20.07 6.62
CA SER A 124 -9.20 -21.44 6.18
C SER A 124 -9.10 -22.49 7.29
N GLY A 125 -8.62 -22.14 8.48
CA GLY A 125 -8.48 -23.08 9.59
C GLY A 125 -8.07 -22.41 10.90
N ASP A 126 -7.29 -23.12 11.71
CA ASP A 126 -6.92 -22.73 13.08
C ASP A 126 -5.42 -22.57 13.31
N GLU A 127 -4.57 -22.82 12.31
CA GLU A 127 -3.13 -22.60 12.48
C GLU A 127 -2.81 -21.10 12.35
N ALA A 128 -2.34 -20.48 13.43
CA ALA A 128 -2.00 -19.06 13.44
C ALA A 128 -0.62 -18.83 12.80
N TRP A 129 -0.59 -18.00 11.77
CA TRP A 129 0.62 -17.61 11.06
C TRP A 129 0.76 -16.09 10.99
N ILE A 130 1.93 -15.57 11.35
CA ILE A 130 2.33 -14.21 10.98
C ILE A 130 2.71 -14.24 9.51
N ILE A 131 2.06 -13.40 8.72
CA ILE A 131 2.26 -13.35 7.26
C ILE A 131 3.24 -12.25 6.90
N ASP A 132 3.09 -11.07 7.51
CA ASP A 132 3.96 -9.95 7.23
C ASP A 132 4.18 -9.07 8.47
N VAL A 133 5.38 -8.50 8.57
CA VAL A 133 5.78 -7.50 9.55
C VAL A 133 6.52 -6.39 8.84
N VAL A 134 5.89 -5.23 8.74
CA VAL A 134 6.44 -4.04 8.10
C VAL A 134 6.77 -3.01 9.17
N ALA A 135 8.05 -2.85 9.48
CA ALA A 135 8.55 -1.95 10.53
C ALA A 135 9.81 -1.20 10.04
N PRO A 136 9.67 -0.26 9.08
CA PRO A 136 10.80 0.38 8.40
C PRO A 136 11.68 1.24 9.33
N PHE A 137 11.18 1.58 10.51
CA PHE A 137 11.87 2.40 11.50
C PHE A 137 12.40 1.57 12.69
N GLY A 138 12.47 0.25 12.55
CA GLY A 138 12.78 -0.70 13.61
C GLY A 138 11.58 -1.06 14.48
N GLY A 139 11.81 -1.80 15.57
CA GLY A 139 10.77 -2.14 16.56
C GLY A 139 9.76 -3.20 16.12
N ALA A 140 10.10 -4.03 15.12
CA ALA A 140 9.31 -5.16 14.68
C ALA A 140 8.96 -6.10 15.85
N GLU A 141 9.92 -6.34 16.75
CA GLU A 141 9.83 -7.23 17.90
C GLU A 141 8.84 -6.69 18.93
N VAL A 142 8.82 -5.37 19.14
CA VAL A 142 7.89 -4.69 20.04
C VAL A 142 6.47 -4.80 19.48
N ALA A 143 6.29 -4.44 18.20
CA ALA A 143 4.99 -4.55 17.53
C ALA A 143 4.48 -5.99 17.53
N LEU A 144 5.35 -6.96 17.24
CA LEU A 144 5.00 -8.37 17.23
C LEU A 144 4.64 -8.87 18.63
N LYS A 145 5.35 -8.45 19.68
CA LYS A 145 5.02 -8.78 21.07
C LYS A 145 3.64 -8.23 21.46
N GLU A 146 3.35 -6.98 21.12
CA GLU A 146 2.05 -6.36 21.40
C GLU A 146 0.91 -7.10 20.68
N VAL A 147 1.08 -7.37 19.39
CA VAL A 147 0.09 -8.11 18.60
C VAL A 147 -0.11 -9.52 19.14
N LYS A 148 0.96 -10.20 19.55
CA LYS A 148 0.84 -11.52 20.17
C LYS A 148 0.04 -11.51 21.45
N ALA A 149 0.39 -10.61 22.37
CA ALA A 149 -0.29 -10.49 23.65
C ALA A 149 -1.79 -10.18 23.50
N ARG A 150 -2.16 -9.38 22.48
CA ARG A 150 -3.54 -8.98 22.24
C ARG A 150 -4.35 -10.00 21.43
N THR A 151 -3.73 -10.65 20.46
CA THR A 151 -4.46 -11.39 19.42
C THR A 151 -4.41 -12.90 19.64
N PHE A 152 -3.28 -13.46 20.07
CA PHE A 152 -3.03 -14.90 19.96
C PHE A 152 -3.19 -15.69 21.25
N ALA A 153 -3.51 -15.07 22.39
CA ALA A 153 -3.60 -15.77 23.69
C ALA A 153 -2.39 -16.72 23.89
N ASP A 154 -2.60 -17.90 24.50
CA ASP A 154 -1.57 -18.94 24.66
C ASP A 154 -1.45 -19.87 23.43
N ARG A 155 -1.90 -19.44 22.25
CA ARG A 155 -1.79 -20.25 21.02
C ARG A 155 -0.38 -20.20 20.49
N LYS A 156 0.06 -21.34 19.95
CA LYS A 156 1.25 -21.43 19.11
C LYS A 156 1.05 -20.60 17.85
N VAL A 157 2.04 -19.79 17.53
CA VAL A 157 2.03 -18.96 16.33
C VAL A 157 3.29 -19.23 15.52
N LYS A 158 3.11 -19.43 14.22
CA LYS A 158 4.20 -19.70 13.28
C LYS A 158 4.54 -18.44 12.48
N ALA A 159 5.78 -18.33 12.03
CA ALA A 159 6.18 -17.35 11.02
C ALA A 159 7.34 -17.90 10.19
N LEU A 160 7.53 -17.34 9.01
CA LEU A 160 8.75 -17.56 8.23
C LEU A 160 9.79 -16.51 8.64
N GLN A 161 11.01 -16.97 8.93
CA GLN A 161 12.17 -16.11 9.15
C GLN A 161 13.32 -16.55 8.24
N PRO A 162 14.27 -15.67 7.92
CA PRO A 162 15.53 -16.09 7.32
C PRO A 162 16.14 -17.24 8.13
N ALA A 163 16.49 -18.33 7.46
CA ALA A 163 17.10 -19.47 8.15
C ALA A 163 18.40 -19.04 8.85
N PRO A 164 18.75 -19.61 10.03
CA PRO A 164 19.97 -19.25 10.76
C PRO A 164 21.27 -19.44 9.97
N ASP A 165 21.25 -20.36 8.99
CA ASP A 165 22.36 -20.63 8.07
C ASP A 165 22.39 -19.69 6.85
N GLY A 166 21.46 -18.73 6.79
CA GLY A 166 21.30 -17.77 5.69
C GLY A 166 20.69 -18.36 4.42
N LYS A 167 20.28 -19.63 4.41
CA LYS A 167 19.78 -20.31 3.21
C LYS A 167 18.27 -20.46 3.26
N GLY A 168 17.59 -19.51 2.63
CA GLY A 168 16.13 -19.54 2.47
C GLY A 168 15.39 -19.18 3.75
N LEU A 169 14.24 -19.82 3.97
CA LEU A 169 13.33 -19.51 5.08
C LEU A 169 13.19 -20.72 6.00
N ALA A 170 13.11 -20.46 7.29
CA ALA A 170 12.78 -21.44 8.32
C ALA A 170 11.45 -21.08 8.99
N VAL A 171 10.68 -22.10 9.36
CA VAL A 171 9.50 -21.93 10.20
C VAL A 171 9.96 -21.76 11.64
N MET A 172 9.61 -20.63 12.22
CA MET A 172 9.77 -20.37 13.65
C MET A 172 8.41 -20.52 14.32
N GLU A 173 8.37 -21.28 15.39
CA GLU A 173 7.18 -21.47 16.24
C GLU A 173 7.50 -20.94 17.64
N TRP A 174 6.54 -20.22 18.21
CA TRP A 174 6.56 -19.71 19.57
C TRP A 174 5.18 -19.85 20.19
#